data_AF-A0A923XWE3-F1
#
_entry.id   AF-A0A923XWE3-F1
#
_cell.length_a   1.000
_cell.length_b   1.000
_cell.length_c   1.000
_cell.angle_alpha   90.00
_cell.angle_beta   90.00
_cell.angle_gamma   90.00
#
_symmetry.space_group_name_H-M   'P 1'
#
loop_
_entity.id
_entity.type
_entity.pdbx_description
1 polymer ?
#
loop_
_entity_poly.entity_id
_entity_poly.type
_entity_poly.pdbx_seq_one_letter_code
_entity_poly.pdbx_strand_id
1 'polypeptide(L)'
;MEKQSLARRIFARPEAGPAILLLLEIVIFTSINPAFLSVLNVSNTLAFTVELGLIALSMTLLMTAGEFDLSVGSLFGLSPVLMWALFNSGATS
;
A
#
# COMPACT_ATOMS: atom_id res chain seq x y z
N MET A 1 -2.94 -10.20 -39.29
CA MET A 1 -2.27 -9.65 -38.08
C MET A 1 -3.30 -8.80 -37.33
N GLU A 2 -3.93 -9.38 -36.31
CA GLU A 2 -4.97 -8.71 -35.52
C GLU A 2 -4.39 -7.46 -34.86
N LYS A 3 -4.88 -6.27 -35.21
CA LYS A 3 -4.52 -5.02 -34.54
C LYS A 3 -5.06 -5.08 -33.11
N GLN A 4 -4.28 -5.65 -32.20
CA GLN A 4 -4.55 -5.60 -30.77
C GLN A 4 -4.74 -4.12 -30.39
N SER A 5 -5.96 -3.76 -29.97
CA SER A 5 -6.30 -2.41 -29.54
C SER A 5 -5.33 -1.93 -28.46
N LEU A 6 -4.89 -0.67 -28.53
CA LEU A 6 -4.00 -0.07 -27.54
C LEU A 6 -4.53 -0.23 -26.11
N ALA A 7 -5.86 -0.19 -25.95
CA ALA A 7 -6.51 -0.46 -24.67
C ALA A 7 -6.16 -1.87 -24.15
N ARG A 8 -6.27 -2.90 -24.99
CA ARG A 8 -5.95 -4.29 -24.61
C ARG A 8 -4.49 -4.45 -24.20
N ARG A 9 -3.57 -3.68 -24.79
CA ARG A 9 -2.15 -3.65 -24.39
C ARG A 9 -1.92 -2.98 -23.04
N ILE A 10 -2.68 -1.93 -22.72
CA ILE A 10 -2.58 -1.23 -21.44
C ILE A 10 -3.17 -2.10 -20.33
N PHE A 11 -4.37 -2.67 -20.54
CA PHE A 11 -5.03 -3.54 -19.55
C PHE A 11 -4.32 -4.88 -19.32
N ALA A 12 -3.48 -5.35 -20.25
CA ALA A 12 -2.71 -6.58 -20.08
C ALA A 12 -1.47 -6.42 -19.18
N ARG A 13 -1.16 -5.18 -18.75
CA ARG A 13 0.00 -4.91 -17.90
C ARG A 13 -0.33 -5.14 -16.42
N PRO A 14 0.53 -5.84 -15.65
CA PRO A 14 0.32 -6.06 -14.22
C PRO A 14 0.14 -4.76 -13.41
N GLU A 15 0.77 -3.67 -13.86
CA GLU A 15 0.72 -2.37 -13.19
C GLU A 15 -0.59 -1.62 -13.46
N ALA A 16 -1.39 -2.05 -14.44
CA ALA A 16 -2.64 -1.38 -14.80
C ALA A 16 -3.68 -1.48 -13.68
N GLY A 17 -3.75 -2.62 -12.98
CA GLY A 17 -4.68 -2.83 -11.88
C GLY A 17 -4.52 -1.78 -10.76
N PRO A 18 -3.34 -1.69 -10.12
CA PRO A 18 -3.07 -0.68 -9.10
C PRO A 18 -3.24 0.75 -9.59
N ALA A 19 -2.83 1.06 -10.83
CA ALA A 19 -2.97 2.40 -11.40
C ALA A 19 -4.44 2.82 -11.59
N ILE A 20 -5.29 1.89 -12.06
CA ILE A 20 -6.74 2.13 -12.21
C ILE A 20 -7.39 2.31 -10.85
N LEU A 21 -7.02 1.49 -9.86
CA LEU A 21 -7.51 1.59 -8.49
C LEU A 21 -7.16 2.95 -7.87
N LEU A 22 -5.91 3.39 -8.00
CA LEU A 22 -5.46 4.70 -7.52
C LEU A 22 -6.28 5.85 -8.14
N LEU A 23 -6.51 5.81 -9.45
CA LEU A 23 -7.33 6.83 -10.13
C LEU A 23 -8.77 6.83 -9.64
N LEU A 24 -9.36 5.65 -9.44
CA LEU A 24 -10.71 5.50 -8.90
C LEU A 24 -10.81 6.06 -7.48
N GLU A 25 -9.87 5.73 -6.60
CA GLU A 25 -9.83 6.25 -5.24
C GLU A 25 -9.74 7.77 -5.22
N ILE A 26 -8.83 8.35 -6.02
CA ILE A 26 -8.69 9.80 -6.12
C ILE A 26 -10.02 10.45 -6.53
N VAL A 27 -10.68 9.94 -7.58
CA VAL A 27 -11.94 10.53 -8.06
C VAL A 27 -13.06 10.39 -7.02
N ILE A 28 -13.24 9.19 -6.47
CA ILE A 28 -14.33 8.89 -5.53
C ILE A 28 -14.13 9.68 -4.24
N PHE A 29 -12.97 9.59 -3.60
CA PHE A 29 -12.77 10.23 -2.29
C PHE A 29 -12.69 11.75 -2.38
N THR A 30 -12.18 12.31 -3.47
CA THR A 30 -12.25 13.76 -3.70
C THR A 30 -13.69 14.23 -3.89
N SER A 31 -14.53 13.44 -4.58
CA SER A 31 -15.94 13.78 -4.78
C SER A 31 -16.75 13.74 -3.48
N ILE A 32 -16.39 12.86 -2.55
CA ILE A 32 -17.04 12.74 -1.23
C ILE A 32 -16.52 13.84 -0.29
N ASN A 33 -15.21 14.10 -0.29
CA ASN A 33 -14.58 15.11 0.55
C ASN A 33 -13.47 15.85 -0.21
N PRO A 34 -13.67 17.12 -0.59
CA PRO A 34 -12.63 17.91 -1.28
C PRO A 34 -11.32 18.05 -0.49
N ALA A 35 -11.36 17.94 0.84
CA ALA A 35 -10.16 17.98 1.68
C ALA A 35 -9.29 16.72 1.52
N PHE A 36 -9.78 15.65 0.88
CA PHE A 36 -9.02 14.44 0.60
C PHE A 36 -7.69 14.74 -0.12
N LEU A 37 -7.72 15.61 -1.14
CA LEU A 37 -6.51 16.05 -1.87
C LEU A 37 -5.83 17.29 -1.27
N SER A 38 -6.17 17.68 -0.04
CA SER A 38 -5.45 18.76 0.63
C SER A 38 -3.97 18.40 0.79
N VAL A 39 -3.10 19.42 0.74
CA VAL A 39 -1.64 19.22 0.88
C VAL A 39 -1.30 18.48 2.17
N LEU A 40 -2.01 18.75 3.27
CA LEU A 40 -1.82 18.07 4.55
C LEU A 40 -2.16 16.58 4.46
N ASN A 41 -3.31 16.22 3.89
CA ASN A 41 -3.70 14.82 3.75
C ASN A 41 -2.77 14.07 2.81
N VAL A 42 -2.42 14.66 1.67
CA VAL A 42 -1.45 14.06 0.74
C VAL A 42 -0.10 13.85 1.42
N SER A 43 0.39 14.83 2.19
CA SER A 43 1.67 14.72 2.92
C SER A 43 1.62 13.61 3.97
N ASN A 44 0.53 13.53 4.74
CA ASN A 44 0.33 12.47 5.73
C ASN A 44 0.26 11.09 5.07
N THR A 45 -0.51 10.95 3.98
CA THR A 45 -0.61 9.70 3.23
C THR A 45 0.73 9.27 2.65
N LEU A 46 1.51 10.19 2.08
CA LEU A 46 2.84 9.89 1.57
C LEU A 46 3.79 9.43 2.68
N ALA A 47 3.73 10.04 3.86
CA ALA A 47 4.53 9.62 5.00
C ALA A 47 4.25 8.16 5.41
N PHE A 48 2.98 7.77 5.51
CA PHE A 48 2.60 6.37 5.82
C PHE A 48 2.90 5.40 4.66
N THR A 49 2.79 5.86 3.41
CA THR A 49 3.04 5.02 2.23
C THR A 49 4.49 4.58 2.14
N VAL A 50 5.45 5.40 2.60
CA VAL A 50 6.87 5.04 2.61
C VAL A 50 7.13 3.83 3.52
N GLU A 51 6.47 3.74 4.67
CA GLU A 51 6.61 2.60 5.59
C GLU A 51 6.19 1.29 4.91
N LEU A 52 4.99 1.25 4.32
CA LEU A 52 4.50 0.09 3.58
C LEU A 52 5.34 -0.20 2.33
N GLY A 53 5.82 0.84 1.65
CA GLY A 53 6.68 0.72 0.48
C GLY A 53 8.03 0.05 0.79
N LEU A 54 8.67 0.42 1.90
CA LEU A 54 9.92 -0.21 2.35
C LEU A 54 9.73 -1.68 2.71
N ILE A 55 8.60 -2.03 3.33
CA ILE A 55 8.22 -3.43 3.63
C ILE A 55 8.04 -4.20 2.33
N ALA A 56 7.27 -3.66 1.37
CA ALA A 56 7.04 -4.28 0.07
C ALA A 56 8.33 -4.48 -0.74
N LEU A 57 9.24 -3.49 -0.72
CA LEU A 57 10.56 -3.60 -1.37
C LEU A 57 11.41 -4.71 -0.74
N SER A 58 11.44 -4.79 0.59
CA SER A 58 12.19 -5.83 1.31
C SER A 58 11.64 -7.23 1.01
N MET A 59 10.31 -7.39 1.03
CA MET A 59 9.65 -8.65 0.64
C MET A 59 9.94 -9.00 -0.82
N THR A 60 9.93 -8.02 -1.73
CA THR A 60 10.26 -8.24 -3.14
C THR A 60 11.69 -8.76 -3.30
N LEU A 61 12.66 -8.16 -2.62
CA LEU A 61 14.06 -8.61 -2.61
C LEU A 61 14.18 -10.06 -2.14
N LEU A 62 13.54 -10.41 -1.02
CA LEU A 62 13.54 -11.77 -0.46
C LEU A 62 12.90 -12.77 -1.44
N MET A 63 11.72 -12.45 -1.99
CA MET A 63 11.05 -13.27 -2.99
C MET A 63 11.89 -13.48 -4.26
N THR A 64 12.63 -12.46 -4.70
CA THR A 64 13.54 -12.59 -5.85
C THR A 64 14.79 -13.42 -5.53
N ALA A 65 15.23 -13.45 -4.27
CA ALA A 65 16.33 -14.29 -3.80
C ALA A 65 15.93 -15.76 -3.59
N GLY A 66 14.64 -16.10 -3.73
CA GLY A 66 14.10 -17.45 -3.50
C GLY A 66 13.75 -17.74 -2.04
N GLU A 67 13.90 -16.75 -1.16
CA GLU A 67 13.57 -16.84 0.26
C GLU A 67 12.18 -16.25 0.48
N PHE A 68 11.17 -17.09 0.71
CA PHE A 68 9.81 -16.63 0.99
C PHE A 68 9.65 -16.39 2.50
N ASP A 69 10.34 -15.38 3.02
CA ASP A 69 10.31 -15.09 4.45
C ASP A 69 9.03 -14.33 4.84
N LEU A 70 8.08 -15.08 5.41
CA LEU A 70 6.84 -14.55 5.96
C LEU A 70 7.04 -13.84 7.32
N SER A 71 8.26 -13.84 7.89
CA SER A 71 8.55 -13.24 9.20
C SER A 71 8.28 -11.73 9.25
N VAL A 72 8.52 -11.02 8.14
CA VAL A 72 8.30 -9.56 8.06
C VAL A 72 6.81 -9.23 8.16
N GLY A 73 5.95 -10.02 7.50
CA GLY A 73 4.50 -9.84 7.56
C GLY A 73 3.92 -10.17 8.93
N SER A 74 4.39 -11.25 9.57
CA SER A 74 3.91 -11.64 10.91
C SER A 74 4.35 -10.64 11.99
N LEU A 75 5.57 -10.11 11.91
CA LEU A 75 6.05 -9.07 12.82
C LEU A 75 5.30 -7.74 12.63
N PHE A 76 5.04 -7.34 11.37
CA PHE A 76 4.25 -6.15 11.07
C PHE A 76 2.83 -6.24 11.66
N GLY A 77 2.18 -7.41 11.61
CA GLY A 77 0.87 -7.62 12.20
C GLY A 77 0.87 -7.73 13.74
N LEU A 78 1.85 -8.42 14.31
CA LEU A 78 1.93 -8.65 15.77
C LEU A 78 2.30 -7.37 16.53
N SER A 79 3.23 -6.58 16.02
CA SER A 79 3.78 -5.39 16.71
C SER A 79 2.72 -4.38 17.18
N PRO A 80 1.76 -3.93 16.34
CA PRO A 80 0.74 -2.98 16.79
C PRO A 80 -0.25 -3.61 17.78
N VAL A 81 -0.59 -4.90 17.62
CA VAL A 81 -1.47 -5.62 18.56
C VAL A 81 -0.80 -5.74 19.93
N LEU A 82 0.49 -6.09 19.94
CA LEU A 82 1.29 -6.17 21.16
C LEU A 82 1.39 -4.80 21.85
N MET A 83 1.69 -3.74 21.09
CA MET A 83 1.76 -2.38 21.65
C MET A 83 0.43 -1.93 22.22
N TRP A 84 -0.67 -2.19 21.51
CA TRP A 84 -2.01 -1.89 22.01
C TRP A 84 -2.33 -2.65 23.29
N ALA A 85 -1.97 -3.94 23.38
CA ALA A 85 -2.18 -4.75 24.56
C ALA A 85 -1.36 -4.26 25.77
N LEU A 86 -0.11 -3.83 25.55
CA LEU A 86 0.76 -3.25 26.58
C LEU A 86 0.28 -1.88 27.05
N PHE A 87 -0.23 -1.06 26.13
CA PHE A 87 -0.85 0.21 26.46
C PHE A 87 -2.09 0.01 27.35
N ASN A 88 -2.96 -0.94 26.98
CA ASN A 88 -4.18 -1.23 27.74
C ASN A 88 -3.90 -1.91 29.10
N SER A 89 -2.77 -2.59 29.26
CA SER A 89 -2.36 -3.17 30.55
C SER A 89 -1.69 -2.17 31.50
N GLY A 90 -1.47 -0.92 31.06
CA GLY A 90 -0.77 0.10 31.83
C GLY A 90 0.74 -0.15 31.96
N ALA A 91 1.29 -1.08 31.18
CA ALA A 91 2.73 -1.39 31.17
C ALA A 91 3.55 -0.30 30.44
N THR A 92 2.90 0.45 29.56
CA THR A 92 3.46 1.62 28.88
C THR A 92 2.52 2.81 29.12
N SER A 93 2.96 3.77 29.93
CA SER A 93 2.26 5.02 30.26
C SER A 93 2.28 6.04 29.13
#